data_AF-A0A918QI90-F1
#
_entry.id   AF-A0A918QI90-F1
#
_cell.length_a   1.000
_cell.length_b   1.000
_cell.length_c   1.000
_cell.angle_alpha   90.00
_cell.angle_beta   90.00
_cell.angle_gamma   90.00
#
_symmetry.space_group_name_H-M   'P 1'
#
loop_
_entity.id
_entity.type
_entity.pdbx_description
1 polymer ?
#
loop_
_entity_poly.entity_id
_entity_poly.type
_entity_poly.pdbx_seq_one_letter_code
_entity_poly.pdbx_strand_id
1 'polypeptide(L)'
;MAKLRAARGDEARSLTALVLRSKAHWGYDAAFLAACAEELRLRAVDMTVRRVVVAEDEEGAALGLASLEGDGHRAALGLLFVEPAAIGRGVGRLLYRDVLRRAAGLGVRRLVIDADPHAAGFYRAMGAVPVPRPAPAPLPVPAPDGAGGEEGDHGDGPAPLVRFEVAPLPLAGWARAWTGGGRAVHVGNVAEFNGQFAEPSLDRDQSAAHHYACLAAFYSPTPAALVLPRAVPAGWAGLVCRQLGWTGVEVYDGLAPETGPGGLSDAVRARPALAERLTGAGLPLVPWGRTRAFGRLAGRPWRPEELRYESKSAAHGLFARILADGGHPSVLLPAQWRAGTRRAAVRLLAGRARAGESTVLKSEHGVGGSGTTVVTPEDVRAAGGARAVLRRLPRGPVLLEEYVRGPAPGAAPRDLTYDGFVDDAGRAHEVGGAVMDVADGGYRGATVGPGVVPEWARGPLCAFGRAVGRALAESGYRGWFDVDFVADGAGRLAPTEANLRLTGPSVAFMVAARLDELRGAGHLVRIADRVELGARLPDAQVDEWCAALARDCAELGAVFVPAIPTAAFEPAPWMGVLVAAHAPAVLDAAEALVRDRARAAGAAFDPPPPDRPEPSDRGDP
;
A
#
# COMPACT_ATOMS: atom_id res chain seq x y z
N MET A 1 14.56 22.66 11.58
CA MET A 1 13.36 21.81 11.32
C MET A 1 12.24 22.25 12.24
N ALA A 2 10.99 22.36 11.76
CA ALA A 2 9.90 22.90 12.58
C ALA A 2 9.52 21.96 13.75
N LYS A 3 9.28 22.52 14.93
CA LYS A 3 8.86 21.81 16.15
C LYS A 3 7.45 22.21 16.54
N LEU A 4 6.72 21.31 17.18
CA LEU A 4 5.34 21.55 17.62
C LEU A 4 5.28 21.71 19.14
N ARG A 5 4.51 22.68 19.61
CA ARG A 5 4.23 22.90 21.03
C ARG A 5 2.85 23.47 21.29
N ALA A 6 2.38 23.38 22.53
CA ALA A 6 1.18 24.10 22.93
C ALA A 6 1.42 25.63 22.86
N ALA A 7 0.37 26.35 22.46
CA ALA A 7 0.38 27.81 22.49
C ALA A 7 0.30 28.33 23.93
N ARG A 8 0.92 29.48 24.20
CA ARG A 8 0.91 30.16 25.49
C ARG A 8 -0.06 31.35 25.46
N GLY A 9 -0.71 31.65 26.59
CA GLY A 9 -1.75 32.68 26.67
C GLY A 9 -1.27 34.10 26.30
N ASP A 10 0.00 34.40 26.56
CA ASP A 10 0.65 35.67 26.22
C ASP A 10 0.93 35.84 24.71
N GLU A 11 0.90 34.75 23.93
CA GLU A 11 1.09 34.76 22.47
C GLU A 11 -0.19 35.12 21.69
N ALA A 12 -1.34 35.31 22.36
CA ALA A 12 -2.61 35.50 21.66
C ALA A 12 -2.60 36.66 20.66
N ARG A 13 -1.92 37.77 20.99
CA ARG A 13 -1.77 38.93 20.09
C ARG A 13 -0.90 38.62 18.88
N SER A 14 0.26 37.99 19.07
CA SER A 14 1.17 37.66 17.97
C SER A 14 0.60 36.59 17.04
N LEU A 15 -0.08 35.58 17.60
CA LEU A 15 -0.77 34.54 16.84
C LEU A 15 -1.97 35.09 16.07
N THR A 16 -2.74 36.02 16.64
CA THR A 16 -3.80 36.74 15.89
C THR A 16 -3.21 37.46 14.69
N ALA A 17 -2.10 38.18 14.87
CA ALA A 17 -1.43 38.87 13.77
C ALA A 17 -0.95 37.90 12.67
N LEU A 18 -0.47 36.70 13.04
CA LEU A 18 -0.11 35.65 12.07
C LEU A 18 -1.33 35.15 11.30
N VAL A 19 -2.44 34.83 11.99
CA VAL A 19 -3.70 34.39 11.35
C VAL A 19 -4.16 35.40 10.29
N LEU A 20 -4.14 36.70 10.63
CA LEU A 20 -4.54 37.76 9.71
C LEU A 20 -3.59 37.90 8.51
N ARG A 21 -2.26 37.85 8.72
CA ARG A 21 -1.28 37.85 7.61
C ARG A 21 -1.45 36.63 6.69
N SER A 22 -1.69 35.47 7.28
CA SER A 22 -1.92 34.22 6.57
C SER A 22 -3.22 34.27 5.74
N LYS A 23 -4.30 34.84 6.29
CA LYS A 23 -5.55 35.07 5.56
C LYS A 23 -5.39 36.08 4.42
N ALA A 24 -4.63 37.15 4.64
CA ALA A 24 -4.34 38.17 3.63
C ALA A 24 -3.51 37.66 2.44
N HIS A 25 -2.76 36.56 2.61
CA HIS A 25 -1.98 35.93 1.54
C HIS A 25 -2.80 35.58 0.30
N TRP A 26 -4.10 35.34 0.46
CA TRP A 26 -5.00 34.99 -0.64
C TRP A 26 -5.45 36.18 -1.50
N GLY A 27 -5.02 37.40 -1.17
CA GLY A 27 -5.32 38.60 -1.97
C GLY A 27 -6.70 39.21 -1.72
N TYR A 28 -7.37 38.85 -0.62
CA TYR A 28 -8.61 39.50 -0.20
C TYR A 28 -8.42 40.99 0.06
N ASP A 29 -9.46 41.79 -0.22
CA ASP A 29 -9.44 43.22 0.03
C ASP A 29 -9.42 43.56 1.54
N ALA A 30 -9.08 44.81 1.83
CA ALA A 30 -8.97 45.30 3.21
C ALA A 30 -10.32 45.30 3.97
N ALA A 31 -11.45 45.49 3.28
CA ALA A 31 -12.76 45.54 3.91
C ALA A 31 -13.18 44.15 4.38
N PHE A 32 -12.95 43.12 3.56
CA PHE A 32 -13.18 41.73 3.91
C PHE A 32 -12.27 41.26 5.06
N LEU A 33 -10.97 41.58 4.99
CA LEU A 33 -10.05 41.25 6.09
C LEU A 33 -10.43 41.94 7.40
N ALA A 34 -10.93 43.18 7.35
CA ALA A 34 -11.45 43.89 8.52
C ALA A 34 -12.71 43.20 9.08
N ALA A 35 -13.61 42.72 8.22
CA ALA A 35 -14.79 41.97 8.64
C ALA A 35 -14.43 40.63 9.33
N CYS A 36 -13.37 39.96 8.89
CA CYS A 36 -12.89 38.72 9.53
C CYS A 36 -12.11 38.95 10.84
N ALA A 37 -11.67 40.17 11.13
CA ALA A 37 -10.68 40.42 12.18
C ALA A 37 -11.15 40.03 13.58
N GLU A 38 -12.42 40.32 13.92
CA GLU A 38 -12.97 39.98 15.24
C GLU A 38 -13.27 38.48 15.39
N GLU A 39 -13.69 37.79 14.32
CA GLU A 39 -13.90 36.33 14.34
C GLU A 39 -12.59 35.55 14.50
N LEU A 40 -11.53 36.02 13.82
CA LEU A 40 -10.20 35.39 13.83
C LEU A 40 -9.34 35.79 15.04
N ARG A 41 -9.85 36.67 15.92
CA ARG A 41 -9.13 37.17 17.08
C ARG A 41 -8.97 36.10 18.15
N LEU A 42 -7.72 35.78 18.48
CA LEU A 42 -7.38 34.87 19.57
C LEU A 42 -7.26 35.62 20.90
N ARG A 43 -7.88 35.08 21.94
CA ARG A 43 -7.77 35.50 23.35
C ARG A 43 -6.89 34.52 24.12
N ALA A 44 -6.33 34.95 25.25
CA ALA A 44 -5.46 34.09 26.07
C ALA A 44 -6.14 32.77 26.49
N VAL A 45 -7.45 32.82 26.80
CA VAL A 45 -8.26 31.64 27.16
C VAL A 45 -8.43 30.65 26.00
N ASP A 46 -8.36 31.13 24.75
CA ASP A 46 -8.57 30.29 23.57
C ASP A 46 -7.43 29.28 23.39
N MET A 47 -6.23 29.59 23.88
CA MET A 47 -5.05 28.71 23.74
C MET A 47 -5.29 27.34 24.36
N THR A 48 -5.91 27.31 25.54
CA THR A 48 -6.24 26.08 26.25
C THR A 48 -7.56 25.49 25.78
N VAL A 49 -8.62 26.31 25.69
CA VAL A 49 -9.98 25.84 25.35
C VAL A 49 -10.04 25.25 23.94
N ARG A 50 -9.39 25.89 22.97
CA ARG A 50 -9.32 25.43 21.57
C ARG A 50 -8.12 24.50 21.31
N ARG A 51 -7.37 24.12 22.37
CA ARG A 51 -6.16 23.28 22.31
C ARG A 51 -5.22 23.71 21.18
N VAL A 52 -4.84 24.98 21.18
CA VAL A 52 -4.04 25.57 20.10
C VAL A 52 -2.62 25.01 20.15
N VAL A 53 -2.13 24.53 19.01
CA VAL A 53 -0.77 24.08 18.77
C VAL A 53 -0.07 25.06 17.83
N VAL A 54 1.20 25.35 18.11
CA VAL A 54 2.07 26.23 17.31
C VAL A 54 3.18 25.39 16.71
N ALA A 55 3.48 25.63 15.44
CA ALA A 55 4.71 25.19 14.80
C ALA A 55 5.74 26.32 14.90
N GLU A 56 6.95 26.03 15.37
CA GLU A 56 8.05 26.99 15.50
C GLU A 56 9.33 26.51 14.80
N ASP A 57 10.19 27.44 14.40
CA ASP A 57 11.54 27.12 13.91
C ASP A 57 12.53 26.84 15.07
N GLU A 58 13.82 26.75 14.77
CA GLU A 58 14.84 26.41 15.77
C GLU A 58 15.12 27.59 16.70
N GLU A 59 14.85 28.80 16.23
CA GLU A 59 14.96 30.07 16.93
C GLU A 59 13.71 30.38 17.78
N GLY A 60 12.65 29.59 17.66
CA GLY A 60 11.40 29.72 18.42
C GLY A 60 10.37 30.68 17.80
N ALA A 61 10.58 31.13 16.56
CA ALA A 61 9.61 31.94 15.85
C ALA A 61 8.44 31.09 15.34
N ALA A 62 7.21 31.58 15.55
CA ALA A 62 6.00 30.89 15.12
C ALA A 62 5.89 30.88 13.58
N LEU A 63 5.87 29.68 13.01
CA LEU A 63 5.69 29.41 11.59
C LEU A 63 4.23 29.14 11.22
N GLY A 64 3.37 28.84 12.21
CA GLY A 64 1.95 28.59 12.01
C GLY A 64 1.27 28.05 13.26
N LEU A 65 -0.05 27.94 13.23
CA LEU A 65 -0.85 27.38 14.31
C LEU A 65 -2.01 26.53 13.80
N ALA A 66 -2.51 25.65 14.66
CA ALA A 66 -3.77 24.95 14.47
C ALA A 66 -4.56 24.84 15.77
N SER A 67 -5.87 24.66 15.69
CA SER A 67 -6.74 24.42 16.85
C SER A 67 -7.55 23.13 16.69
N LEU A 68 -7.83 22.47 17.81
CA LEU A 68 -8.73 21.32 17.89
C LEU A 68 -9.85 21.65 18.86
N GLU A 69 -11.06 21.79 18.35
CA GLU A 69 -12.22 22.35 19.06
C GLU A 69 -13.34 21.33 19.23
N GLY A 70 -14.09 21.43 20.33
CA GLY A 70 -15.17 20.49 20.68
C GLY A 70 -14.71 19.25 21.45
N ASP A 71 -15.62 18.39 21.85
CA ASP A 71 -15.30 17.19 22.63
C ASP A 71 -16.09 15.96 22.16
N GLY A 72 -15.71 14.79 22.68
CA GLY A 72 -16.36 13.53 22.37
C GLY A 72 -16.07 13.01 20.96
N HIS A 73 -17.09 12.46 20.30
CA HIS A 73 -16.96 11.72 19.05
C HIS A 73 -16.89 12.62 17.80
N ARG A 74 -17.21 13.91 17.92
CA ARG A 74 -17.15 14.92 16.85
C ARG A 74 -16.36 16.14 17.32
N ALA A 75 -15.39 16.58 16.53
CA ALA A 75 -14.61 17.77 16.80
C ALA A 75 -14.45 18.60 15.51
N ALA A 76 -13.89 19.80 15.64
CA ALA A 76 -13.53 20.65 14.50
C ALA A 76 -12.03 20.99 14.50
N LEU A 77 -11.44 21.00 13.31
CA LEU A 77 -10.20 21.75 13.05
C LEU A 77 -10.62 23.20 12.80
N GLY A 78 -10.59 24.03 13.83
CA GLY A 78 -11.14 25.39 13.72
C GLY A 78 -10.17 26.37 13.07
N LEU A 79 -8.89 26.30 13.39
CA LEU A 79 -7.82 27.11 12.81
C LEU A 79 -6.75 26.19 12.22
N LEU A 80 -6.22 26.57 11.07
CA LEU A 80 -4.98 26.06 10.51
C LEU A 80 -4.38 27.16 9.61
N PHE A 81 -3.44 27.91 10.17
CA PHE A 81 -2.81 29.05 9.49
C PHE A 81 -1.30 28.93 9.52
N VAL A 82 -0.66 29.31 8.43
CA VAL A 82 0.79 29.24 8.24
C VAL A 82 1.30 30.62 7.88
N GLU A 83 2.41 31.03 8.48
CA GLU A 83 3.09 32.27 8.13
C GLU A 83 3.38 32.28 6.62
N PRO A 84 3.02 33.35 5.87
CA PRO A 84 3.27 33.43 4.43
C PRO A 84 4.66 32.98 3.97
N ALA A 85 5.72 33.39 4.64
CA ALA A 85 7.10 32.99 4.32
C ALA A 85 7.40 31.48 4.55
N ALA A 86 6.50 30.78 5.25
CA ALA A 86 6.60 29.36 5.56
C ALA A 86 5.64 28.48 4.74
N ILE A 87 4.77 29.08 3.92
CA ILE A 87 3.88 28.34 3.00
C ILE A 87 4.73 27.54 2.00
N GLY A 88 4.27 26.33 1.65
CA GLY A 88 4.99 25.41 0.77
C GLY A 88 6.13 24.63 1.45
N ARG A 89 6.52 24.98 2.69
CA ARG A 89 7.61 24.30 3.43
C ARG A 89 7.16 23.11 4.29
N GLY A 90 5.89 22.71 4.18
CA GLY A 90 5.33 21.55 4.88
C GLY A 90 4.78 21.81 6.29
N VAL A 91 4.78 23.06 6.77
CA VAL A 91 4.28 23.44 8.11
C VAL A 91 2.81 23.09 8.31
N GLY A 92 1.94 23.43 7.34
CA GLY A 92 0.51 23.09 7.42
C GLY A 92 0.26 21.58 7.50
N ARG A 93 1.04 20.78 6.77
CA ARG A 93 0.99 19.31 6.80
C ARG A 93 1.40 18.76 8.18
N LEU A 94 2.42 19.35 8.79
CA LEU A 94 2.89 18.99 10.13
C LEU A 94 1.81 19.26 11.18
N LEU A 95 1.21 20.46 11.15
CA LEU A 95 0.13 20.87 12.05
C LEU A 95 -1.13 20.01 11.89
N TYR A 96 -1.56 19.76 10.65
CA TYR A 96 -2.74 18.93 10.38
C TYR A 96 -2.58 17.50 10.92
N ARG A 97 -1.43 16.86 10.66
CA ARG A 97 -1.13 15.51 11.18
C ARG A 97 -1.13 15.48 12.71
N ASP A 98 -0.67 16.55 13.34
CA ASP A 98 -0.70 16.68 14.80
C ASP A 98 -2.12 16.76 15.35
N VAL A 99 -2.98 17.54 14.69
CA VAL A 99 -4.40 17.62 15.06
C VAL A 99 -5.10 16.27 14.89
N LEU A 100 -4.88 15.55 13.78
CA LEU A 100 -5.45 14.20 13.61
C LEU A 100 -5.00 13.25 14.71
N ARG A 101 -3.71 13.22 15.04
CA ARG A 101 -3.19 12.36 16.11
C ARG A 101 -3.81 12.69 17.47
N ARG A 102 -3.93 13.98 17.81
CA ARG A 102 -4.59 14.43 19.05
C ARG A 102 -6.06 14.06 19.06
N ALA A 103 -6.77 14.30 17.96
CA ALA A 103 -8.19 13.97 17.82
C ALA A 103 -8.42 12.46 17.99
N ALA A 104 -7.60 11.63 17.35
CA ALA A 104 -7.62 10.18 17.53
C ALA A 104 -7.36 9.77 18.99
N GLY A 105 -6.40 10.41 19.67
CA GLY A 105 -6.11 10.17 21.09
C GLY A 105 -7.24 10.60 22.04
N LEU A 106 -8.09 11.55 21.62
CA LEU A 106 -9.29 11.96 22.34
C LEU A 106 -10.53 11.11 21.99
N GLY A 107 -10.41 10.13 21.10
CA GLY A 107 -11.53 9.29 20.66
C GLY A 107 -12.48 9.97 19.67
N VAL A 108 -12.05 11.06 19.02
CA VAL A 108 -12.81 11.72 17.95
C VAL A 108 -12.91 10.78 16.75
N ARG A 109 -14.13 10.55 16.26
CA ARG A 109 -14.39 9.70 15.08
C ARG A 109 -14.67 10.50 13.81
N ARG A 110 -15.03 11.77 13.96
CA ARG A 110 -15.31 12.68 12.85
C ARG A 110 -14.78 14.07 13.20
N LEU A 111 -13.82 14.53 12.42
CA LEU A 111 -13.27 15.88 12.49
C LEU A 111 -13.82 16.69 11.31
N VAL A 112 -14.52 17.77 11.60
CA VAL A 112 -15.10 18.69 10.61
C VAL A 112 -14.11 19.83 10.34
N ILE A 113 -14.06 20.28 9.09
CA ILE A 113 -13.20 21.38 8.66
C ILE A 113 -14.05 22.31 7.80
N ASP A 114 -14.21 23.55 8.21
CA ASP A 114 -14.80 24.60 7.37
C ASP A 114 -13.66 25.37 6.72
N ALA A 115 -13.35 25.02 5.47
CA ALA A 115 -12.16 25.48 4.77
C ALA A 115 -12.44 26.69 3.88
N ASP A 116 -11.49 27.61 3.84
CA ASP A 116 -11.41 28.61 2.78
C ASP A 116 -11.34 27.90 1.41
N PRO A 117 -12.06 28.38 0.37
CA PRO A 117 -12.02 27.79 -0.98
C PRO A 117 -10.59 27.62 -1.52
N HIS A 118 -9.68 28.57 -1.24
CA HIS A 118 -8.27 28.49 -1.65
C HIS A 118 -7.50 27.38 -0.93
N ALA A 119 -7.95 26.96 0.26
CA ALA A 119 -7.38 25.85 1.03
C ALA A 119 -8.03 24.48 0.70
N ALA A 120 -9.09 24.44 -0.11
CA ALA A 120 -9.79 23.19 -0.44
C ALA A 120 -8.86 22.14 -1.06
N GLY A 121 -7.94 22.55 -1.95
CA GLY A 121 -6.94 21.67 -2.54
C GLY A 121 -5.99 21.05 -1.49
N PHE A 122 -5.60 21.83 -0.47
CA PHE A 122 -4.78 21.34 0.63
C PHE A 122 -5.50 20.24 1.42
N TYR A 123 -6.76 20.45 1.80
CA TYR A 123 -7.51 19.47 2.61
C TYR A 123 -7.81 18.19 1.84
N ARG A 124 -8.15 18.27 0.54
CA ARG A 124 -8.27 17.09 -0.33
C ARG A 124 -6.96 16.30 -0.38
N ALA A 125 -5.83 16.98 -0.59
CA ALA A 125 -4.52 16.33 -0.60
C ALA A 125 -4.16 15.71 0.76
N MET A 126 -4.71 16.23 1.87
CA MET A 126 -4.55 15.68 3.21
C MET A 126 -5.53 14.54 3.54
N GLY A 127 -6.38 14.13 2.60
CA GLY A 127 -7.32 13.01 2.74
C GLY A 127 -8.70 13.40 3.27
N ALA A 128 -8.97 14.69 3.49
CA ALA A 128 -10.29 15.13 3.91
C ALA A 128 -11.28 15.05 2.74
N VAL A 129 -12.48 14.54 3.01
CA VAL A 129 -13.53 14.32 2.00
C VAL A 129 -14.52 15.48 2.06
N PRO A 130 -14.83 16.16 0.94
CA PRO A 130 -15.82 17.23 0.93
C PRO A 130 -17.21 16.68 1.23
N VAL A 131 -17.99 17.40 2.04
CA VAL A 131 -19.37 17.02 2.35
C VAL A 131 -20.32 18.19 2.06
N PRO A 132 -21.56 17.92 1.60
CA PRO A 132 -22.56 18.96 1.46
C PRO A 132 -22.80 19.67 2.79
N ARG A 133 -22.89 21.00 2.76
CA ARG A 133 -23.36 21.76 3.91
C ARG A 133 -24.85 21.44 4.11
N PRO A 134 -25.33 21.17 5.34
CA PRO A 134 -26.77 21.09 5.57
C PRO A 134 -27.42 22.38 5.09
N ALA A 135 -28.53 22.27 4.36
CA ALA A 135 -29.30 23.44 3.94
C ALA A 135 -29.65 24.27 5.19
N PRO A 136 -29.57 25.61 5.14
CA PRO A 136 -30.08 26.44 6.22
C PRO A 136 -31.55 26.07 6.46
N ALA A 137 -31.98 26.03 7.72
CA ALA A 137 -33.40 25.90 8.04
C ALA A 137 -34.16 27.01 7.29
N PRO A 138 -35.37 26.73 6.73
CA PRO A 138 -36.14 27.75 6.05
C PRO A 138 -36.29 28.94 6.98
N LEU A 139 -35.89 30.14 6.52
CA LEU A 139 -36.13 31.36 7.25
C LEU A 139 -37.64 31.51 7.48
N PRO A 140 -38.09 32.03 8.64
CA PRO A 140 -39.49 32.44 8.79
C PRO A 140 -39.81 33.46 7.70
N VAL A 141 -40.86 33.18 6.93
CA VAL A 141 -41.36 34.07 5.87
C VAL A 141 -41.65 35.44 6.50
N PRO A 142 -41.06 36.56 6.03
CA PRO A 142 -41.46 37.87 6.51
C PRO A 142 -42.87 38.19 6.00
N ALA A 143 -43.66 38.83 6.86
CA ALA A 143 -44.94 39.40 6.48
C ALA A 143 -44.76 40.45 5.36
N PRO A 144 -45.76 40.63 4.48
CA PRO A 144 -45.61 41.48 3.31
C PRO A 144 -45.74 42.95 3.73
N ASP A 145 -44.63 43.67 3.78
CA ASP A 145 -44.67 45.13 3.72
C ASP A 145 -43.63 45.60 2.70
N GLY A 146 -44.14 46.23 1.64
CA GLY A 146 -43.36 46.70 0.51
C GLY A 146 -42.65 48.02 0.80
N ALA A 147 -41.41 48.12 0.35
CA ALA A 147 -40.84 49.33 -0.22
C ALA A 147 -39.58 48.92 -1.00
N GLY A 148 -39.51 49.32 -2.27
CA GLY A 148 -38.45 48.95 -3.19
C GLY A 148 -37.08 49.48 -2.77
N GLY A 149 -36.07 48.68 -3.06
CA GLY A 149 -34.66 49.07 -3.07
C GLY A 149 -34.00 48.29 -4.20
N GLU A 150 -33.34 49.02 -5.11
CA GLU A 150 -32.63 48.52 -6.28
C GLU A 150 -31.64 47.42 -5.91
N GLU A 151 -31.78 46.24 -6.52
CA GLU A 151 -30.77 45.18 -6.47
C GLU A 151 -29.58 45.62 -7.33
N GLY A 152 -28.63 46.29 -6.67
CA GLY A 152 -27.26 46.37 -7.17
C GLY A 152 -26.66 44.98 -7.22
N ASP A 153 -26.36 44.50 -8.42
CA ASP A 153 -25.49 43.36 -8.68
C ASP A 153 -24.10 43.64 -8.08
N HIS A 154 -23.90 43.19 -6.84
CA HIS A 154 -22.60 43.02 -6.21
C HIS A 154 -22.25 41.53 -6.19
N GLY A 155 -22.13 40.95 -7.38
CA GLY A 155 -21.70 39.57 -7.62
C GLY A 155 -20.22 39.28 -7.34
N ASP A 156 -19.61 39.87 -6.31
CA ASP A 156 -18.19 39.61 -5.97
C ASP A 156 -17.94 39.42 -4.47
N GLY A 157 -18.93 38.81 -3.78
CA GLY A 157 -18.71 38.27 -2.44
C GLY A 157 -17.85 36.99 -2.51
N PRO A 158 -16.89 36.77 -1.60
CA PRO A 158 -16.02 35.61 -1.67
C PRO A 158 -16.80 34.30 -1.57
N ALA A 159 -16.37 33.30 -2.34
CA ALA A 159 -17.02 32.00 -2.41
C ALA A 159 -17.21 31.37 -1.00
N PRO A 160 -18.34 30.68 -0.76
CA PRO A 160 -18.64 30.12 0.54
C PRO A 160 -17.61 29.09 0.99
N LEU A 161 -17.40 28.97 2.30
CA LEU A 161 -16.52 27.95 2.88
C LEU A 161 -16.90 26.55 2.40
N VAL A 162 -15.89 25.73 2.11
CA VAL A 162 -16.04 24.34 1.70
C VAL A 162 -15.92 23.45 2.93
N ARG A 163 -16.96 22.68 3.24
CA ARG A 163 -16.93 21.76 4.38
C ARG A 163 -16.29 20.43 4.00
N PHE A 164 -15.35 19.99 4.82
CA PHE A 164 -14.74 18.67 4.76
C PHE A 164 -14.96 17.87 6.04
N GLU A 165 -14.88 16.56 5.91
CA GLU A 165 -14.80 15.62 7.01
C GLU A 165 -13.61 14.69 6.85
N VAL A 166 -13.02 14.32 7.98
CA VAL A 166 -11.98 13.30 8.08
C VAL A 166 -12.25 12.45 9.32
N ALA A 167 -11.94 11.17 9.27
CA ALA A 167 -12.06 10.25 10.40
C ALA A 167 -10.67 10.01 11.01
N PRO A 168 -10.29 10.70 12.11
CA PRO A 168 -8.99 10.48 12.74
C PRO A 168 -8.88 9.02 13.22
N LEU A 169 -7.75 8.38 12.94
CA LEU A 169 -7.50 7.01 13.33
C LEU A 169 -6.08 6.89 13.88
N PRO A 170 -5.88 6.29 15.07
CA PRO A 170 -4.53 5.95 15.50
C PRO A 170 -4.00 4.80 14.62
N LEU A 171 -2.69 4.57 14.62
CA LEU A 171 -2.11 3.43 13.92
C LEU A 171 -2.88 2.12 14.24
N ALA A 172 -3.07 1.25 13.24
CA ALA A 172 -3.83 0.02 13.44
C ALA A 172 -3.26 -0.84 14.59
N GLY A 173 -4.14 -1.53 15.32
CA GLY A 173 -3.74 -2.35 16.48
C GLY A 173 -2.74 -3.45 16.12
N TRP A 174 -2.99 -4.16 15.02
CA TRP A 174 -2.09 -5.17 14.48
C TRP A 174 -0.74 -4.58 14.07
N ALA A 175 -0.74 -3.37 13.48
CA ALA A 175 0.48 -2.70 13.04
C ALA A 175 1.34 -2.25 14.23
N ARG A 176 0.72 -1.81 15.33
CA ARG A 176 1.41 -1.61 16.61
C ARG A 176 1.97 -2.92 17.16
N ALA A 177 1.21 -4.00 17.11
CA ALA A 177 1.69 -5.30 17.61
C ALA A 177 2.87 -5.85 16.77
N TRP A 178 2.94 -5.54 15.47
CA TRP A 178 4.00 -6.00 14.57
C TRP A 178 5.39 -5.50 14.95
N THR A 179 5.54 -4.20 15.26
CA THR A 179 6.84 -3.59 15.61
C THR A 179 6.87 -2.96 17.01
N GLY A 180 5.90 -3.27 17.88
CA GLY A 180 5.74 -2.62 19.18
C GLY A 180 5.30 -1.15 19.11
N GLY A 181 4.78 -0.69 17.96
CA GLY A 181 4.35 0.68 17.71
C GLY A 181 5.50 1.66 17.44
N GLY A 182 6.75 1.18 17.49
CA GLY A 182 7.95 1.95 17.22
C GLY A 182 8.47 1.78 15.80
N ARG A 183 9.59 2.45 15.53
CA ARG A 183 10.32 2.33 14.26
C ARG A 183 11.03 0.97 14.18
N ALA A 184 11.29 0.48 12.98
CA ALA A 184 11.97 -0.81 12.76
C ALA A 184 13.04 -0.73 11.67
N VAL A 185 14.07 -1.57 11.77
CA VAL A 185 15.07 -1.77 10.71
C VAL A 185 14.52 -2.80 9.72
N HIS A 186 14.41 -2.44 8.45
CA HIS A 186 13.86 -3.30 7.41
C HIS A 186 14.99 -3.93 6.57
N VAL A 187 14.96 -5.25 6.42
CA VAL A 187 16.00 -6.02 5.75
C VAL A 187 15.43 -6.70 4.51
N GLY A 188 15.74 -6.17 3.32
CA GLY A 188 15.24 -6.64 2.02
C GLY A 188 15.87 -7.95 1.55
N ASN A 189 15.78 -9.01 2.35
CA ASN A 189 16.43 -10.30 2.12
C ASN A 189 15.61 -11.25 1.20
N VAL A 190 14.88 -10.72 0.21
CA VAL A 190 13.97 -11.48 -0.65
C VAL A 190 14.70 -12.61 -1.40
N ALA A 191 15.80 -12.29 -2.08
CA ALA A 191 16.63 -13.28 -2.79
C ALA A 191 17.24 -14.32 -1.84
N GLU A 192 17.68 -13.88 -0.65
CA GLU A 192 18.21 -14.78 0.39
C GLU A 192 17.13 -15.77 0.88
N PHE A 193 15.90 -15.29 1.09
CA PHE A 193 14.79 -16.14 1.51
C PHE A 193 14.41 -17.16 0.43
N ASN A 194 14.24 -16.69 -0.81
CA ASN A 194 13.84 -17.53 -1.94
C ASN A 194 14.90 -18.59 -2.25
N GLY A 195 16.18 -18.26 -2.11
CA GLY A 195 17.30 -19.18 -2.32
C GLY A 195 17.30 -20.42 -1.42
N GLN A 196 16.54 -20.41 -0.31
CA GLN A 196 16.36 -21.58 0.55
C GLN A 196 15.52 -22.70 -0.09
N PHE A 197 14.73 -22.37 -1.11
CA PHE A 197 13.77 -23.27 -1.75
C PHE A 197 14.09 -23.53 -3.24
N ALA A 198 15.03 -22.79 -3.81
CA ALA A 198 15.37 -22.89 -5.21
C ALA A 198 15.99 -24.27 -5.54
N GLU A 199 15.46 -24.96 -6.54
CA GLU A 199 16.22 -25.99 -7.24
C GLU A 199 17.22 -25.30 -8.18
N PRO A 200 18.50 -25.69 -8.21
CA PRO A 200 19.55 -25.07 -9.05
C PRO A 200 19.24 -25.01 -10.56
N SER A 201 18.18 -25.68 -11.02
CA SER A 201 17.77 -25.73 -12.43
C SER A 201 16.78 -24.63 -12.86
N LEU A 202 16.31 -23.78 -11.93
CA LEU A 202 15.27 -22.75 -12.15
C LEU A 202 15.80 -21.30 -12.06
N ASP A 203 17.08 -21.13 -12.40
CA ASP A 203 17.94 -19.98 -12.08
C ASP A 203 17.60 -18.64 -12.77
N ARG A 204 16.47 -18.50 -13.47
CA ARG A 204 16.11 -17.25 -14.17
C ARG A 204 15.45 -16.19 -13.27
N ASP A 205 14.94 -16.56 -12.09
CA ASP A 205 14.14 -15.67 -11.23
C ASP A 205 14.95 -14.93 -10.13
N GLN A 206 16.25 -15.18 -9.99
CA GLN A 206 17.05 -14.52 -8.93
C GLN A 206 17.16 -12.99 -9.12
N SER A 207 17.27 -12.50 -10.37
CA SER A 207 17.32 -11.05 -10.64
C SER A 207 16.04 -10.34 -10.18
N ALA A 208 14.88 -10.93 -10.47
CA ALA A 208 13.58 -10.41 -10.03
C ALA A 208 13.51 -10.29 -8.49
N ALA A 209 14.01 -11.29 -7.76
CA ALA A 209 14.02 -11.27 -6.30
C ALA A 209 14.88 -10.11 -5.72
N HIS A 210 15.95 -9.68 -6.40
CA HIS A 210 16.72 -8.52 -5.98
C HIS A 210 15.97 -7.20 -6.16
N HIS A 211 15.12 -7.07 -7.20
CA HIS A 211 14.29 -5.89 -7.36
C HIS A 211 13.21 -5.79 -6.28
N TYR A 212 12.57 -6.91 -5.95
CA TYR A 212 11.55 -6.97 -4.90
C TYR A 212 12.07 -6.61 -3.51
N ALA A 213 13.39 -6.62 -3.29
CA ALA A 213 13.98 -6.13 -2.04
C ALA A 213 13.62 -4.67 -1.75
N CYS A 214 13.32 -3.85 -2.76
CA CYS A 214 12.85 -2.47 -2.57
C CYS A 214 11.52 -2.38 -1.79
N LEU A 215 10.71 -3.44 -1.78
CA LEU A 215 9.51 -3.52 -0.95
C LEU A 215 9.83 -3.46 0.55
N ALA A 216 11.10 -3.64 0.95
CA ALA A 216 11.56 -3.42 2.32
C ALA A 216 11.24 -2.02 2.83
N ALA A 217 11.04 -1.01 1.97
CA ALA A 217 10.54 0.29 2.41
C ALA A 217 9.24 0.18 3.21
N PHE A 218 8.42 -0.85 2.97
CA PHE A 218 7.06 -0.96 3.47
C PHE A 218 6.85 -2.17 4.39
N TYR A 219 7.89 -2.76 4.97
CA TYR A 219 7.75 -3.91 5.89
C TYR A 219 7.15 -3.54 7.25
N SER A 220 7.09 -2.25 7.56
CA SER A 220 6.26 -1.70 8.62
C SER A 220 5.83 -0.28 8.26
N PRO A 221 4.86 0.31 8.98
CA PRO A 221 4.40 1.67 8.70
C PRO A 221 5.43 2.77 8.99
N THR A 222 6.51 2.45 9.71
CA THR A 222 7.50 3.42 10.24
C THR A 222 8.94 2.85 10.21
N PRO A 223 9.66 2.95 9.08
CA PRO A 223 11.06 2.53 9.01
C PRO A 223 12.00 3.42 9.84
N ALA A 224 13.02 2.79 10.42
CA ALA A 224 14.21 3.41 10.97
C ALA A 224 15.34 3.45 9.94
N ALA A 225 15.59 2.29 9.34
CA ALA A 225 16.60 2.11 8.31
C ALA A 225 16.12 1.08 7.28
N LEU A 226 16.54 1.25 6.04
CA LEU A 226 16.34 0.31 4.94
C LEU A 226 17.68 -0.33 4.59
N VAL A 227 17.72 -1.66 4.55
CA VAL A 227 18.91 -2.44 4.22
C VAL A 227 18.62 -3.21 2.95
N LEU A 228 19.30 -2.87 1.86
CA LEU A 228 18.99 -3.30 0.50
C LEU A 228 20.21 -3.94 -0.18
N PRO A 229 20.01 -4.97 -1.01
CA PRO A 229 21.10 -5.64 -1.71
C PRO A 229 21.67 -4.79 -2.85
N ARG A 230 20.80 -4.13 -3.63
CA ARG A 230 21.16 -3.28 -4.78
C ARG A 230 21.02 -1.81 -4.42
N ALA A 231 21.78 -0.96 -5.11
CA ALA A 231 21.65 0.49 -5.02
C ALA A 231 20.27 0.95 -5.54
N VAL A 232 19.71 1.98 -4.93
CA VAL A 232 18.43 2.59 -5.35
C VAL A 232 18.63 4.03 -5.83
N PRO A 233 17.74 4.56 -6.69
CA PRO A 233 17.81 5.96 -7.12
C PRO A 233 17.76 6.92 -5.91
N ALA A 234 18.58 7.97 -5.95
CA ALA A 234 18.73 8.90 -4.83
C ALA A 234 17.41 9.61 -4.47
N GLY A 235 16.57 9.96 -5.44
CA GLY A 235 15.30 10.65 -5.20
C GLY A 235 14.18 9.74 -4.68
N TRP A 236 14.28 8.42 -4.87
CA TRP A 236 13.23 7.45 -4.50
C TRP A 236 12.89 7.50 -3.02
N ALA A 237 13.90 7.31 -2.14
CA ALA A 237 13.68 7.28 -0.70
C ALA A 237 13.09 8.60 -0.20
N GLY A 238 13.54 9.73 -0.76
CA GLY A 238 13.01 11.06 -0.45
C GLY A 238 11.53 11.21 -0.81
N LEU A 239 11.12 10.74 -1.98
CA LEU A 239 9.71 10.78 -2.41
C LEU A 239 8.83 9.89 -1.53
N VAL A 240 9.26 8.64 -1.26
CA VAL A 240 8.52 7.72 -0.39
C VAL A 240 8.37 8.30 1.01
N CYS A 241 9.44 8.85 1.60
CA CYS A 241 9.39 9.52 2.89
C CYS A 241 8.41 10.69 2.91
N ARG A 242 8.34 11.51 1.84
CA ARG A 242 7.37 12.60 1.76
C ARG A 242 5.93 12.10 1.75
N GLN A 243 5.65 11.09 0.93
CA GLN A 243 4.29 10.55 0.77
C GLN A 243 3.77 9.88 2.05
N LEU A 244 4.63 9.10 2.70
CA LEU A 244 4.33 8.33 3.90
C LEU A 244 4.75 9.03 5.19
N GLY A 245 5.12 10.30 5.10
CA GLY A 245 5.42 11.17 6.23
C GLY A 245 6.51 10.62 7.16
N TRP A 246 7.53 9.98 6.61
CA TRP A 246 8.68 9.49 7.36
C TRP A 246 9.77 10.55 7.48
N THR A 247 10.52 10.49 8.56
CA THR A 247 11.62 11.41 8.86
C THR A 247 12.80 10.63 9.43
N GLY A 248 14.02 10.98 9.02
CA GLY A 248 15.25 10.36 9.54
C GLY A 248 15.38 8.88 9.22
N VAL A 249 14.90 8.45 8.05
CA VAL A 249 15.09 7.07 7.54
C VAL A 249 16.48 6.97 6.94
N GLU A 250 17.28 6.04 7.44
CA GLU A 250 18.60 5.74 6.90
C GLU A 250 18.48 4.72 5.76
N VAL A 251 19.28 4.85 4.70
CA VAL A 251 19.27 3.89 3.58
C VAL A 251 20.68 3.33 3.42
N TYR A 252 20.77 2.01 3.49
CA TYR A 252 21.98 1.24 3.28
C TYR A 252 21.74 0.30 2.10
N ASP A 253 22.29 0.62 0.95
CA ASP A 253 22.04 -0.08 -0.30
C ASP A 253 23.35 -0.54 -0.95
N GLY A 254 23.26 -1.29 -2.05
CA GLY A 254 24.44 -1.83 -2.74
C GLY A 254 25.30 -2.77 -1.89
N LEU A 255 24.70 -3.42 -0.88
CA LEU A 255 25.45 -4.19 0.11
C LEU A 255 25.85 -5.60 -0.35
N ALA A 256 25.07 -6.18 -1.27
CA ALA A 256 25.26 -7.55 -1.76
C ALA A 256 25.56 -7.56 -3.27
N PRO A 257 26.49 -8.41 -3.73
CA PRO A 257 26.78 -8.52 -5.16
C PRO A 257 25.58 -9.10 -5.92
N GLU A 258 25.45 -8.72 -7.21
CA GLU A 258 24.36 -9.20 -8.08
C GLU A 258 24.45 -10.70 -8.37
N THR A 259 25.66 -11.25 -8.27
CA THR A 259 25.96 -12.67 -8.47
C THR A 259 27.02 -13.10 -7.46
N GLY A 260 26.78 -14.17 -6.71
CA GLY A 260 27.78 -14.77 -5.82
C GLY A 260 27.17 -15.52 -4.64
N PRO A 261 27.96 -16.39 -3.98
CA PRO A 261 27.50 -17.10 -2.79
C PRO A 261 27.45 -16.14 -1.59
N GLY A 262 26.25 -15.72 -1.20
CA GLY A 262 26.04 -14.92 0.03
C GLY A 262 24.74 -14.14 0.03
N GLY A 263 23.98 -14.23 1.13
CA GLY A 263 22.76 -13.45 1.35
C GLY A 263 23.05 -12.05 1.91
N LEU A 264 22.05 -11.16 1.81
CA LEU A 264 22.11 -9.80 2.35
C LEU A 264 22.51 -9.77 3.83
N SER A 265 22.01 -10.71 4.63
CA SER A 265 22.30 -10.78 6.07
C SER A 265 23.77 -11.08 6.34
N ASP A 266 24.39 -11.98 5.57
CA ASP A 266 25.81 -12.27 5.71
C ASP A 266 26.68 -11.11 5.19
N ALA A 267 26.23 -10.40 4.14
CA ALA A 267 26.89 -9.20 3.66
C ALA A 267 26.91 -8.08 4.72
N VAL A 268 25.82 -7.91 5.49
CA VAL A 268 25.78 -7.00 6.65
C VAL A 268 26.73 -7.45 7.75
N ARG A 269 26.72 -8.75 8.11
CA ARG A 269 27.59 -9.30 9.16
C ARG A 269 29.08 -9.21 8.83
N ALA A 270 29.44 -9.25 7.54
CA ALA A 270 30.80 -9.02 7.08
C ALA A 270 31.28 -7.57 7.29
N ARG A 271 30.39 -6.66 7.72
CA ARG A 271 30.65 -5.25 8.02
C ARG A 271 30.30 -4.96 9.49
N PRO A 272 31.20 -5.25 10.46
CA PRO A 272 30.86 -5.22 11.89
C PRO A 272 30.27 -3.89 12.39
N ALA A 273 30.81 -2.75 11.93
CA ALA A 273 30.29 -1.43 12.30
C ALA A 273 28.86 -1.19 11.80
N LEU A 274 28.52 -1.69 10.61
CA LEU A 274 27.16 -1.62 10.09
C LEU A 274 26.24 -2.56 10.88
N ALA A 275 26.67 -3.79 11.12
CA ALA A 275 25.90 -4.74 11.92
C ALA A 275 25.58 -4.17 13.32
N GLU A 276 26.59 -3.63 14.01
CA GLU A 276 26.43 -2.97 15.31
C GLU A 276 25.48 -1.78 15.25
N ARG A 277 25.57 -0.93 14.22
CA ARG A 277 24.64 0.19 14.04
C ARG A 277 23.19 -0.25 13.86
N LEU A 278 22.97 -1.33 13.11
CA LEU A 278 21.62 -1.84 12.82
C LEU A 278 21.02 -2.60 14.01
N THR A 279 21.83 -3.34 14.78
CA THR A 279 21.35 -4.20 15.87
C THR A 279 21.46 -3.57 17.26
N GLY A 280 22.41 -2.66 17.47
CA GLY A 280 22.75 -2.10 18.77
C GLY A 280 21.71 -1.13 19.34
N ALA A 281 20.87 -0.54 18.49
CA ALA A 281 19.81 0.38 18.90
C ALA A 281 18.59 -0.32 19.55
N GLY A 282 18.54 -1.65 19.56
CA GLY A 282 17.42 -2.42 20.11
C GLY A 282 16.11 -2.29 19.33
N LEU A 283 16.15 -1.75 18.11
CA LEU A 283 14.99 -1.66 17.24
C LEU A 283 14.64 -3.05 16.66
N PRO A 284 13.35 -3.36 16.42
CA PRO A 284 12.97 -4.58 15.73
C PRO A 284 13.62 -4.67 14.33
N LEU A 285 14.21 -5.82 14.01
CA LEU A 285 14.66 -6.16 12.66
C LEU A 285 13.55 -6.93 11.95
N VAL A 286 13.09 -6.42 10.82
CA VAL A 286 12.00 -7.00 10.03
C VAL A 286 12.53 -7.45 8.67
N PRO A 287 12.60 -8.77 8.40
CA PRO A 287 12.99 -9.30 7.10
C PRO A 287 11.78 -9.50 6.18
N TRP A 288 12.03 -9.76 4.89
CA TRP A 288 11.01 -10.34 4.00
C TRP A 288 10.53 -11.68 4.57
N GLY A 289 11.49 -12.55 4.89
CA GLY A 289 11.23 -13.84 5.52
C GLY A 289 12.45 -14.32 6.28
N ARG A 290 12.24 -15.26 7.19
CA ARG A 290 13.29 -15.72 8.10
C ARG A 290 14.22 -16.72 7.41
N THR A 291 15.53 -16.52 7.60
CA THR A 291 16.56 -17.43 7.11
C THR A 291 17.57 -17.73 8.20
N ARG A 292 18.40 -18.76 8.01
CA ARG A 292 19.51 -19.03 8.93
C ARG A 292 20.48 -17.84 9.02
N ALA A 293 20.74 -17.16 7.91
CA ALA A 293 21.66 -16.02 7.87
C ALA A 293 21.07 -14.81 8.60
N PHE A 294 19.79 -14.52 8.38
CA PHE A 294 19.06 -13.50 9.12
C PHE A 294 19.03 -13.79 10.63
N GLY A 295 18.77 -15.05 11.03
CA GLY A 295 18.79 -15.45 12.44
C GLY A 295 20.12 -15.13 13.13
N ARG A 296 21.25 -15.36 12.44
CA ARG A 296 22.58 -14.98 12.95
C ARG A 296 22.76 -13.46 13.08
N LEU A 297 22.21 -12.66 12.17
CA LEU A 297 22.27 -11.20 12.22
C LEU A 297 21.40 -10.67 13.37
N ALA A 298 20.17 -11.17 13.49
CA ALA A 298 19.22 -10.72 14.50
C ALA A 298 19.44 -11.32 15.90
N GLY A 299 20.43 -12.20 16.07
CA GLY A 299 20.66 -12.92 17.34
C GLY A 299 19.50 -13.85 17.72
N ARG A 300 18.73 -14.34 16.73
CA ARG A 300 17.55 -15.19 16.93
C ARG A 300 17.81 -16.62 16.46
N PRO A 301 17.41 -17.66 17.22
CA PRO A 301 17.43 -19.03 16.74
C PRO A 301 16.63 -19.16 15.44
N TRP A 302 17.07 -20.06 14.56
CA TRP A 302 16.36 -20.41 13.34
C TRP A 302 16.34 -21.92 13.18
N ARG A 303 15.17 -22.48 12.89
CA ARG A 303 14.98 -23.89 12.60
C ARG A 303 14.26 -24.06 11.26
N PRO A 304 14.70 -24.98 10.38
CA PRO A 304 14.03 -25.23 9.10
C PRO A 304 12.54 -25.54 9.23
N GLU A 305 12.14 -26.21 10.32
CA GLU A 305 10.77 -26.65 10.57
C GLU A 305 9.79 -25.49 10.78
N GLU A 306 10.28 -24.30 11.15
CA GLU A 306 9.46 -23.09 11.28
C GLU A 306 8.79 -22.71 9.95
N LEU A 307 9.42 -23.05 8.82
CA LEU A 307 8.92 -22.77 7.48
C LEU A 307 8.29 -24.00 6.81
N ARG A 308 7.93 -25.04 7.58
CA ARG A 308 7.36 -26.29 7.04
C ARG A 308 6.18 -26.06 6.11
N TYR A 309 5.33 -25.07 6.40
CA TYR A 309 4.12 -24.80 5.62
C TYR A 309 4.35 -23.87 4.40
N GLU A 310 5.59 -23.49 4.09
CA GLU A 310 5.95 -22.99 2.74
C GLU A 310 5.86 -24.09 1.68
N SER A 311 5.94 -25.37 2.09
CA SER A 311 5.64 -26.50 1.21
C SER A 311 4.13 -26.56 0.94
N LYS A 312 3.76 -26.49 -0.34
CA LYS A 312 2.36 -26.55 -0.78
C LYS A 312 1.63 -27.82 -0.31
N SER A 313 2.33 -28.96 -0.26
CA SER A 313 1.71 -30.20 0.24
C SER A 313 1.57 -30.22 1.77
N ALA A 314 2.51 -29.64 2.50
CA ALA A 314 2.41 -29.50 3.95
C ALA A 314 1.28 -28.53 4.33
N ALA A 315 1.17 -27.40 3.62
CA ALA A 315 0.07 -26.43 3.78
C ALA A 315 -1.29 -27.08 3.48
N HIS A 316 -1.41 -27.81 2.36
CA HIS A 316 -2.63 -28.56 2.03
C HIS A 316 -3.03 -29.54 3.14
N GLY A 317 -2.06 -30.27 3.69
CA GLY A 317 -2.29 -31.16 4.83
C GLY A 317 -2.70 -30.42 6.11
N LEU A 318 -2.25 -29.18 6.33
CA LEU A 318 -2.73 -28.32 7.42
C LEU A 318 -4.17 -27.88 7.18
N PHE A 319 -4.49 -27.46 5.96
CA PHE A 319 -5.85 -27.06 5.58
C PHE A 319 -6.84 -28.20 5.77
N ALA A 320 -6.47 -29.42 5.41
CA ALA A 320 -7.28 -30.61 5.62
C ALA A 320 -7.62 -30.83 7.11
N ARG A 321 -6.64 -30.67 8.00
CA ARG A 321 -6.88 -30.78 9.46
C ARG A 321 -7.81 -29.70 9.97
N ILE A 322 -7.59 -28.45 9.57
CA ILE A 322 -8.45 -27.32 9.96
C ILE A 322 -9.90 -27.55 9.53
N LEU A 323 -10.12 -28.07 8.32
CA LEU A 323 -11.48 -28.38 7.84
C LEU A 323 -12.10 -29.58 8.55
N ALA A 324 -11.32 -30.61 8.87
CA ALA A 324 -11.77 -31.77 9.63
C ALA A 324 -12.19 -31.39 11.07
N ASP A 325 -11.52 -30.41 11.67
CA ASP A 325 -11.76 -29.93 13.04
C ASP A 325 -12.88 -28.87 13.12
N GLY A 326 -13.89 -28.96 12.25
CA GLY A 326 -15.05 -28.06 12.25
C GLY A 326 -14.81 -26.73 11.52
N GLY A 327 -14.06 -26.76 10.41
CA GLY A 327 -13.80 -25.60 9.57
C GLY A 327 -15.07 -24.92 9.02
N HIS A 328 -14.88 -23.79 8.33
CA HIS A 328 -16.01 -22.99 7.85
C HIS A 328 -16.72 -23.67 6.65
N PRO A 329 -18.06 -23.76 6.62
CA PRO A 329 -18.79 -24.52 5.58
C PRO A 329 -18.65 -23.96 4.16
N SER A 330 -18.41 -22.66 4.04
CA SER A 330 -18.11 -22.00 2.75
C SER A 330 -16.64 -22.09 2.34
N VAL A 331 -15.84 -22.94 2.99
CA VAL A 331 -14.46 -23.25 2.60
C VAL A 331 -14.37 -24.72 2.20
N LEU A 332 -13.85 -24.98 1.00
CA LEU A 332 -13.63 -26.32 0.48
C LEU A 332 -12.15 -26.56 0.25
N LEU A 333 -11.70 -27.81 0.31
CA LEU A 333 -10.32 -28.16 -0.02
C LEU A 333 -10.30 -28.94 -1.34
N PRO A 334 -9.72 -28.37 -2.41
CA PRO A 334 -9.54 -29.10 -3.66
C PRO A 334 -8.67 -30.33 -3.42
N ALA A 335 -8.98 -31.43 -4.09
CA ALA A 335 -8.18 -32.65 -3.96
C ALA A 335 -6.76 -32.41 -4.50
N GLN A 336 -5.74 -32.84 -3.75
CA GLN A 336 -4.34 -32.75 -4.14
C GLN A 336 -3.68 -34.14 -4.14
N TRP A 337 -2.88 -34.40 -5.16
CA TRP A 337 -2.17 -35.65 -5.36
C TRP A 337 -0.68 -35.39 -5.56
N ARG A 338 0.14 -36.01 -4.71
CA ARG A 338 1.59 -35.97 -4.85
C ARG A 338 2.06 -37.13 -5.72
N ALA A 339 2.51 -36.84 -6.93
CA ALA A 339 3.04 -37.86 -7.83
C ALA A 339 4.53 -38.12 -7.54
N GLY A 340 4.84 -39.25 -6.88
CA GLY A 340 6.23 -39.64 -6.57
C GLY A 340 7.09 -39.96 -7.81
N THR A 341 6.48 -40.13 -8.99
CA THR A 341 7.21 -40.31 -10.25
C THR A 341 6.52 -39.58 -11.41
N ARG A 342 7.30 -39.18 -12.42
CA ARG A 342 6.72 -38.61 -13.67
C ARG A 342 5.74 -39.57 -14.36
N ARG A 343 5.96 -40.89 -14.31
CA ARG A 343 5.02 -41.86 -14.87
C ARG A 343 3.67 -41.82 -14.14
N ALA A 344 3.69 -41.69 -12.81
CA ALA A 344 2.47 -41.53 -12.02
C ALA A 344 1.76 -40.21 -12.36
N ALA A 345 2.50 -39.10 -12.46
CA ALA A 345 1.95 -37.80 -12.86
C ALA A 345 1.30 -37.86 -14.25
N VAL A 346 1.94 -38.51 -15.23
CA VAL A 346 1.38 -38.70 -16.58
C VAL A 346 0.07 -39.47 -16.53
N ARG A 347 0.01 -40.57 -15.76
CA ARG A 347 -1.20 -41.38 -15.65
C ARG A 347 -2.35 -40.61 -15.01
N LEU A 348 -2.08 -39.89 -13.93
CA LEU A 348 -3.08 -39.05 -13.25
C LEU A 348 -3.60 -37.95 -14.18
N LEU A 349 -2.71 -37.18 -14.80
CA LEU A 349 -3.10 -36.10 -15.73
C LEU A 349 -3.89 -36.65 -16.93
N ALA A 350 -3.46 -37.77 -17.51
CA ALA A 350 -4.19 -38.41 -18.61
C ALA A 350 -5.57 -38.94 -18.19
N GLY A 351 -5.70 -39.46 -16.97
CA GLY A 351 -6.97 -39.92 -16.41
C GLY A 351 -7.96 -38.76 -16.27
N ARG A 352 -7.54 -37.67 -15.61
CA ARG A 352 -8.36 -36.45 -15.44
C ARG A 352 -8.76 -35.84 -16.77
N ALA A 353 -7.82 -35.71 -17.71
CA ALA A 353 -8.12 -35.18 -19.04
C ALA A 353 -9.16 -36.02 -19.80
N ARG A 354 -9.13 -37.37 -19.69
CA ARG A 354 -10.16 -38.25 -20.27
C ARG A 354 -11.53 -38.09 -19.61
N ALA A 355 -11.56 -37.74 -18.32
CA ALA A 355 -12.78 -37.41 -17.60
C ALA A 355 -13.30 -35.99 -17.91
N GLY A 356 -12.62 -35.22 -18.76
CA GLY A 356 -12.99 -33.84 -19.07
C GLY A 356 -12.60 -32.84 -17.97
N GLU A 357 -11.73 -33.23 -17.05
CA GLU A 357 -11.36 -32.43 -15.88
C GLU A 357 -10.06 -31.65 -16.10
N SER A 358 -10.10 -30.35 -15.83
CA SER A 358 -8.89 -29.52 -15.74
C SER A 358 -8.09 -29.83 -14.47
N THR A 359 -6.78 -29.62 -14.54
CA THR A 359 -5.84 -29.95 -13.46
C THR A 359 -4.85 -28.81 -13.26
N VAL A 360 -4.60 -28.44 -12.01
CA VAL A 360 -3.53 -27.52 -11.65
C VAL A 360 -2.27 -28.33 -11.36
N LEU A 361 -1.17 -28.02 -12.04
CA LEU A 361 0.14 -28.60 -11.80
C LEU A 361 0.95 -27.60 -10.98
N LYS A 362 1.54 -28.03 -9.86
CA LYS A 362 2.35 -27.19 -8.97
C LYS A 362 3.70 -27.85 -8.67
N SER A 363 4.76 -27.06 -8.52
CA SER A 363 5.98 -27.45 -7.80
C SER A 363 5.71 -27.52 -6.29
N GLU A 364 6.62 -28.13 -5.51
CA GLU A 364 6.49 -28.21 -4.05
C GLU A 364 6.64 -26.82 -3.38
N HIS A 365 7.58 -26.02 -3.90
CA HIS A 365 7.84 -24.64 -3.52
C HIS A 365 7.83 -23.76 -4.79
N GLY A 366 7.44 -22.50 -4.68
CA GLY A 366 7.38 -21.53 -5.79
C GLY A 366 7.02 -20.15 -5.28
N VAL A 367 7.16 -19.11 -6.13
CA VAL A 367 6.91 -17.71 -5.74
C VAL A 367 6.07 -17.02 -6.82
N GLY A 368 4.99 -16.34 -6.44
CA GLY A 368 4.22 -15.47 -7.35
C GLY A 368 3.58 -16.18 -8.54
N GLY A 369 3.17 -17.45 -8.35
CA GLY A 369 2.64 -18.30 -9.43
C GLY A 369 3.71 -19.06 -10.22
N SER A 370 5.00 -18.79 -10.02
CA SER A 370 6.07 -19.57 -10.63
C SER A 370 5.96 -21.04 -10.19
N GLY A 371 5.98 -21.94 -11.18
CA GLY A 371 5.79 -23.37 -10.95
C GLY A 371 4.33 -23.84 -10.83
N THR A 372 3.34 -22.95 -11.00
CA THR A 372 1.91 -23.30 -11.08
C THR A 372 1.42 -23.19 -12.53
N THR A 373 0.69 -24.19 -13.03
CA THR A 373 0.13 -24.17 -14.39
C THR A 373 -1.22 -24.87 -14.42
N VAL A 374 -2.24 -24.20 -14.95
CA VAL A 374 -3.53 -24.82 -15.24
C VAL A 374 -3.44 -25.56 -16.58
N VAL A 375 -3.84 -26.83 -16.59
CA VAL A 375 -3.85 -27.67 -17.78
C VAL A 375 -5.27 -28.19 -18.03
N THR A 376 -5.83 -27.83 -19.17
CA THR A 376 -7.14 -28.28 -19.62
C THR A 376 -7.05 -29.60 -20.40
N PRO A 377 -8.17 -30.33 -20.58
CA PRO A 377 -8.20 -31.48 -21.49
C PRO A 377 -7.79 -31.14 -22.93
N GLU A 378 -8.10 -29.92 -23.37
CA GLU A 378 -7.70 -29.43 -24.68
C GLU A 378 -6.19 -29.22 -24.79
N ASP A 379 -5.56 -28.64 -23.77
CA ASP A 379 -4.09 -28.48 -23.74
C ASP A 379 -3.38 -29.83 -23.81
N VAL A 380 -3.91 -30.84 -23.10
CA VAL A 380 -3.38 -32.21 -23.15
C VAL A 380 -3.46 -32.78 -24.56
N ARG A 381 -4.59 -32.58 -25.26
CA ARG A 381 -4.79 -33.03 -26.63
C ARG A 381 -3.89 -32.28 -27.62
N ALA A 382 -3.83 -30.95 -27.51
CA ALA A 382 -3.00 -30.08 -28.34
C ALA A 382 -1.50 -30.38 -28.19
N ALA A 383 -1.05 -30.74 -26.99
CA ALA A 383 0.34 -31.14 -26.75
C ALA A 383 0.70 -32.53 -27.29
N GLY A 384 -0.28 -33.34 -27.73
CA GLY A 384 -0.05 -34.75 -28.12
C GLY A 384 -0.02 -35.72 -26.91
N GLY A 385 -0.66 -35.35 -25.81
CA GLY A 385 -0.86 -36.19 -24.62
C GLY A 385 -0.14 -35.70 -23.36
N ALA A 386 -0.54 -36.23 -22.20
CA ALA A 386 -0.06 -35.80 -20.88
C ALA A 386 1.47 -35.91 -20.71
N ARG A 387 2.10 -36.87 -21.40
CA ARG A 387 3.56 -37.02 -21.41
C ARG A 387 4.25 -35.84 -22.07
N ALA A 388 3.66 -35.25 -23.11
CA ALA A 388 4.23 -34.09 -23.78
C ALA A 388 4.12 -32.83 -22.93
N VAL A 389 2.97 -32.63 -22.25
CA VAL A 389 2.79 -31.54 -21.27
C VAL A 389 3.86 -31.60 -20.18
N LEU A 390 3.98 -32.75 -19.48
CA LEU A 390 4.92 -32.88 -18.37
C LEU A 390 6.41 -32.86 -18.78
N ARG A 391 6.73 -33.10 -20.06
CA ARG A 391 8.11 -32.94 -20.57
C ARG A 391 8.56 -31.48 -20.57
N ARG A 392 7.63 -30.54 -20.70
CA ARG A 392 7.90 -29.09 -20.72
C ARG A 392 8.06 -28.50 -19.31
N LEU A 393 7.67 -29.25 -18.28
CA LEU A 393 7.82 -28.83 -16.89
C LEU A 393 9.21 -29.19 -16.32
N PRO A 394 9.67 -28.48 -15.28
CA PRO A 394 10.89 -28.78 -14.56
C PRO A 394 10.95 -30.24 -14.04
N ARG A 395 12.15 -30.75 -13.81
CA ARG A 395 12.35 -32.12 -13.30
C ARG A 395 12.26 -32.09 -11.78
N GLY A 396 11.24 -32.70 -11.20
CA GLY A 396 11.06 -32.84 -9.76
C GLY A 396 9.73 -33.52 -9.41
N PRO A 397 9.40 -33.71 -8.12
CA PRO A 397 8.05 -34.07 -7.69
C PRO A 397 7.04 -33.04 -8.21
N VAL A 398 5.91 -33.52 -8.73
CA VAL A 398 4.83 -32.66 -9.23
C VAL A 398 3.61 -32.90 -8.37
N LEU A 399 3.05 -31.80 -7.84
CA LEU A 399 1.75 -31.79 -7.21
C LEU A 399 0.71 -31.59 -8.31
N LEU A 400 -0.31 -32.43 -8.31
CA LEU A 400 -1.50 -32.25 -9.13
C LEU A 400 -2.63 -31.86 -8.18
N GLU A 401 -3.44 -30.89 -8.56
CA GLU A 401 -4.56 -30.42 -7.77
C GLU A 401 -5.79 -30.23 -8.65
N GLU A 402 -6.96 -30.43 -8.06
CA GLU A 402 -8.24 -30.15 -8.69
C GLU A 402 -8.34 -28.68 -9.09
N TYR A 403 -8.79 -28.41 -10.32
CA TYR A 403 -9.03 -27.05 -10.76
C TYR A 403 -10.39 -26.56 -10.24
N VAL A 404 -10.35 -25.55 -9.38
CA VAL A 404 -11.55 -24.85 -8.90
C VAL A 404 -12.01 -23.87 -9.98
N ARG A 405 -13.18 -24.16 -10.57
CA ARG A 405 -13.80 -23.29 -11.59
C ARG A 405 -14.31 -22.01 -10.94
N GLY A 406 -13.73 -20.89 -11.36
CA GLY A 406 -14.07 -19.57 -10.85
C GLY A 406 -15.46 -19.08 -11.26
N PRO A 407 -15.90 -17.95 -10.69
CA PRO A 407 -17.09 -17.23 -11.13
C PRO A 407 -17.00 -16.81 -12.60
N ALA A 408 -18.15 -16.48 -13.20
CA ALA A 408 -18.16 -15.87 -14.52
C ALA A 408 -17.30 -14.58 -14.52
N PRO A 409 -16.58 -14.28 -15.63
CA PRO A 409 -15.76 -13.08 -15.70
C PRO A 409 -16.52 -11.81 -15.29
N GLY A 410 -15.96 -11.04 -14.36
CA GLY A 410 -16.57 -9.81 -13.84
C GLY A 410 -17.69 -9.99 -12.81
N ALA A 411 -18.13 -11.22 -12.53
CA ALA A 411 -19.23 -11.46 -11.57
C ALA A 411 -18.78 -11.36 -10.10
N ALA A 412 -17.57 -11.83 -9.79
CA ALA A 412 -16.98 -11.77 -8.45
C ALA A 412 -15.45 -11.90 -8.55
N PRO A 413 -14.68 -11.37 -7.56
CA PRO A 413 -13.25 -11.62 -7.51
C PRO A 413 -12.98 -13.10 -7.29
N ARG A 414 -12.05 -13.64 -8.06
CA ARG A 414 -11.62 -15.04 -7.96
C ARG A 414 -10.51 -15.22 -6.95
N ASP A 415 -9.48 -14.39 -7.02
CA ASP A 415 -8.24 -14.58 -6.28
C ASP A 415 -8.23 -13.65 -5.06
N LEU A 416 -8.22 -14.24 -3.87
CA LEU A 416 -8.24 -13.52 -2.59
C LEU A 416 -7.10 -14.02 -1.72
N THR A 417 -6.72 -13.23 -0.73
CA THR A 417 -5.75 -13.66 0.27
C THR A 417 -6.11 -13.10 1.63
N TYR A 418 -5.69 -13.81 2.68
CA TYR A 418 -5.78 -13.41 4.07
C TYR A 418 -4.37 -13.18 4.60
N ASP A 419 -4.12 -12.05 5.26
CA ASP A 419 -2.86 -11.75 5.92
C ASP A 419 -3.01 -11.78 7.45
N GLY A 420 -2.01 -12.32 8.12
CA GLY A 420 -1.87 -12.31 9.56
C GLY A 420 -0.41 -12.45 9.98
N PHE A 421 -0.15 -12.38 11.28
CA PHE A 421 1.18 -12.71 11.80
C PHE A 421 1.10 -13.34 13.19
N VAL A 422 2.13 -14.08 13.56
CA VAL A 422 2.31 -14.60 14.92
C VAL A 422 3.43 -13.81 15.59
N ASP A 423 3.11 -13.08 16.66
CA ASP A 423 4.08 -12.30 17.42
C ASP A 423 5.02 -13.19 18.25
N ASP A 424 6.09 -12.62 18.79
CA ASP A 424 7.11 -13.36 19.58
C ASP A 424 6.50 -14.14 20.77
N ALA A 425 5.39 -13.66 21.34
CA ALA A 425 4.65 -14.33 22.42
C ALA A 425 3.76 -15.49 21.95
N GLY A 426 3.70 -15.76 20.64
CA GLY A 426 2.88 -16.81 20.05
C GLY A 426 1.41 -16.40 19.87
N ARG A 427 1.09 -15.10 19.89
CA ARG A 427 -0.26 -14.62 19.64
C ARG A 427 -0.44 -14.35 18.16
N ALA A 428 -1.48 -14.94 17.58
CA ALA A 428 -1.86 -14.66 16.19
C ALA A 428 -2.66 -13.36 16.11
N HIS A 429 -2.27 -12.49 15.18
CA HIS A 429 -2.92 -11.22 14.89
C HIS A 429 -3.48 -11.26 13.47
N GLU A 430 -4.71 -10.80 13.32
CA GLU A 430 -5.36 -10.60 12.02
C GLU A 430 -5.00 -9.23 11.47
N VAL A 431 -4.59 -9.20 10.20
CA VAL A 431 -4.30 -7.95 9.47
C VAL A 431 -5.50 -7.59 8.60
N GLY A 432 -5.94 -8.52 7.76
CA GLY A 432 -7.10 -8.34 6.89
C GLY A 432 -7.10 -9.29 5.70
N GLY A 433 -8.03 -9.05 4.78
CA GLY A 433 -8.06 -9.75 3.50
C GLY A 433 -7.86 -8.80 2.32
N ALA A 434 -7.38 -9.32 1.21
CA ALA A 434 -7.13 -8.58 -0.02
C ALA A 434 -7.74 -9.31 -1.22
N VAL A 435 -7.95 -8.56 -2.30
CA VAL A 435 -8.23 -9.13 -3.64
C VAL A 435 -6.94 -9.04 -4.44
N MET A 436 -6.48 -10.17 -4.97
CA MET A 436 -5.27 -10.25 -5.78
C MET A 436 -5.59 -9.99 -7.25
N ASP A 437 -4.69 -9.29 -7.93
CA ASP A 437 -4.66 -9.22 -9.38
C ASP A 437 -3.78 -10.36 -9.90
N VAL A 438 -4.41 -11.32 -10.58
CA VAL A 438 -3.77 -12.50 -11.13
C VAL A 438 -4.10 -12.58 -12.62
N ALA A 439 -3.06 -12.54 -13.45
CA ALA A 439 -3.17 -12.62 -14.90
C ALA A 439 -2.24 -13.71 -15.44
N ASP A 440 -2.74 -14.54 -16.36
CA ASP A 440 -2.01 -15.67 -16.96
C ASP A 440 -1.40 -16.64 -15.93
N GLY A 441 -2.06 -16.79 -14.78
CA GLY A 441 -1.60 -17.64 -13.67
C GLY A 441 -0.46 -17.04 -12.84
N GLY A 442 -0.06 -15.79 -13.10
CA GLY A 442 0.96 -15.07 -12.34
C GLY A 442 0.35 -13.95 -11.50
N TYR A 443 0.85 -13.78 -10.28
CA TYR A 443 0.53 -12.63 -9.44
C TYR A 443 1.03 -11.33 -10.07
N ARG A 444 0.23 -10.26 -9.99
CA ARG A 444 0.53 -8.92 -10.54
C ARG A 444 0.40 -7.80 -9.51
N GLY A 445 -0.29 -8.05 -8.41
CA GLY A 445 -0.59 -7.03 -7.42
C GLY A 445 -1.75 -7.42 -6.53
N ALA A 446 -2.16 -6.50 -5.66
CA ALA A 446 -3.29 -6.70 -4.77
C ALA A 446 -3.93 -5.36 -4.41
N THR A 447 -5.21 -5.41 -4.08
CA THR A 447 -5.95 -4.28 -3.50
C THR A 447 -6.38 -4.62 -2.09
N VAL A 448 -6.17 -3.69 -1.16
CA VAL A 448 -6.60 -3.77 0.24
C VAL A 448 -7.44 -2.55 0.61
N GLY A 449 -8.20 -2.67 1.69
CA GLY A 449 -8.96 -1.57 2.27
C GLY A 449 -10.44 -1.90 2.46
N PRO A 450 -11.24 -0.93 2.95
CA PRO A 450 -12.65 -1.14 3.25
C PRO A 450 -13.45 -1.57 2.02
N GLY A 451 -14.24 -2.64 2.15
CA GLY A 451 -15.14 -3.10 1.09
C GLY A 451 -14.46 -3.79 -0.10
N VAL A 452 -13.13 -3.95 -0.10
CA VAL A 452 -12.42 -4.65 -1.19
C VAL A 452 -12.73 -6.14 -1.22
N VAL A 453 -12.66 -6.80 -0.07
CA VAL A 453 -13.11 -8.19 0.05
C VAL A 453 -14.65 -8.20 0.09
N PRO A 454 -15.32 -8.95 -0.81
CA PRO A 454 -16.78 -9.02 -0.81
C PRO A 454 -17.34 -9.54 0.51
N GLU A 455 -18.54 -9.09 0.86
CA GLU A 455 -19.19 -9.45 2.13
C GLU A 455 -19.33 -10.97 2.31
N TRP A 456 -19.69 -11.69 1.25
CA TRP A 456 -19.84 -13.15 1.26
C TRP A 456 -18.52 -13.89 1.56
N ALA A 457 -17.37 -13.31 1.19
CA ALA A 457 -16.06 -13.92 1.36
C ALA A 457 -15.43 -13.57 2.72
N ARG A 458 -15.79 -12.43 3.31
CA ARG A 458 -15.14 -11.89 4.52
C ARG A 458 -15.20 -12.86 5.71
N GLY A 459 -16.37 -13.43 5.98
CA GLY A 459 -16.59 -14.42 7.04
C GLY A 459 -15.71 -15.66 6.91
N PRO A 460 -15.84 -16.45 5.82
CA PRO A 460 -15.03 -17.65 5.60
C PRO A 460 -13.52 -17.36 5.56
N LEU A 461 -13.12 -16.28 4.87
CA LEU A 461 -11.72 -15.88 4.73
C LEU A 461 -11.06 -15.65 6.11
N CYS A 462 -11.63 -14.76 6.92
CA CYS A 462 -11.09 -14.45 8.26
C CYS A 462 -11.18 -15.64 9.22
N ALA A 463 -12.26 -16.44 9.16
CA ALA A 463 -12.39 -17.62 10.01
C ALA A 463 -11.29 -18.65 9.74
N PHE A 464 -11.03 -18.94 8.45
CA PHE A 464 -10.00 -19.89 8.05
C PHE A 464 -8.59 -19.34 8.32
N GLY A 465 -8.32 -18.10 7.94
CA GLY A 465 -7.04 -17.44 8.19
C GLY A 465 -6.64 -17.39 9.67
N ARG A 466 -7.59 -17.09 10.57
CA ARG A 466 -7.36 -17.17 12.02
C ARG A 466 -7.07 -18.58 12.51
N ALA A 467 -7.70 -19.60 11.93
CA ALA A 467 -7.42 -21.00 12.27
C ALA A 467 -6.01 -21.40 11.83
N VAL A 468 -5.57 -20.99 10.64
CA VAL A 468 -4.20 -21.17 10.18
C VAL A 468 -3.22 -20.46 11.12
N GLY A 469 -3.48 -19.21 11.49
CA GLY A 469 -2.64 -18.45 12.43
C GLY A 469 -2.45 -19.13 13.78
N ARG A 470 -3.51 -19.73 14.35
CA ARG A 470 -3.41 -20.53 15.59
C ARG A 470 -2.52 -21.76 15.40
N ALA A 471 -2.75 -22.52 14.33
CA ALA A 471 -1.97 -23.72 14.06
C ALA A 471 -0.48 -23.42 13.79
N LEU A 472 -0.19 -22.30 13.12
CA LEU A 472 1.19 -21.81 12.94
C LEU A 472 1.82 -21.42 14.29
N ALA A 473 1.08 -20.73 15.16
CA ALA A 473 1.56 -20.38 16.48
C ALA A 473 1.91 -21.61 17.32
N GLU A 474 1.05 -22.64 17.29
CA GLU A 474 1.24 -23.94 17.95
C GLU A 474 2.44 -24.72 17.38
N SER A 475 2.73 -24.60 16.09
CA SER A 475 3.93 -25.20 15.48
C SER A 475 5.21 -24.43 15.80
N GLY A 476 5.14 -23.34 16.56
CA GLY A 476 6.28 -22.51 16.94
C GLY A 476 6.66 -21.44 15.90
N TYR A 477 5.85 -21.23 14.87
CA TYR A 477 6.10 -20.17 13.87
C TYR A 477 5.96 -18.78 14.49
N ARG A 478 6.83 -17.86 14.09
CA ARG A 478 6.86 -16.45 14.51
C ARG A 478 7.23 -15.60 13.31
N GLY A 479 6.32 -14.73 12.88
CA GLY A 479 6.44 -13.96 11.65
C GLY A 479 5.11 -13.73 10.94
N TRP A 480 5.19 -13.08 9.78
CA TRP A 480 4.07 -12.81 8.89
C TRP A 480 3.68 -14.03 8.08
N PHE A 481 2.38 -14.24 7.89
CA PHE A 481 1.90 -15.23 6.95
C PHE A 481 0.71 -14.72 6.16
N ASP A 482 0.53 -15.27 4.97
CA ASP A 482 -0.72 -15.17 4.26
C ASP A 482 -1.25 -16.56 3.86
N VAL A 483 -2.52 -16.59 3.48
CA VAL A 483 -3.19 -17.76 2.93
C VAL A 483 -3.94 -17.31 1.69
N ASP A 484 -3.56 -17.87 0.55
CA ASP A 484 -4.16 -17.56 -0.73
C ASP A 484 -5.38 -18.44 -0.97
N PHE A 485 -6.39 -17.88 -1.61
CA PHE A 485 -7.65 -18.52 -1.92
C PHE A 485 -8.06 -18.26 -3.36
N VAL A 486 -8.73 -19.27 -3.94
CA VAL A 486 -9.55 -19.08 -5.13
C VAL A 486 -11.03 -19.27 -4.79
N ALA A 487 -11.89 -18.43 -5.35
CA ALA A 487 -13.33 -18.56 -5.25
C ALA A 487 -13.88 -19.48 -6.35
N ASP A 488 -14.86 -20.31 -6.02
CA ASP A 488 -15.62 -21.07 -7.00
C ASP A 488 -16.84 -20.27 -7.52
N GLY A 489 -17.50 -20.77 -8.57
CA GLY A 489 -18.70 -20.15 -9.12
C GLY A 489 -19.92 -20.14 -8.19
N ALA A 490 -19.87 -20.82 -7.05
CA ALA A 490 -20.92 -20.85 -6.04
C ALA A 490 -20.64 -19.92 -4.83
N GLY A 491 -19.55 -19.13 -4.87
CA GLY A 491 -19.18 -18.23 -3.78
C GLY A 491 -18.58 -18.95 -2.57
N ARG A 492 -17.91 -20.09 -2.78
CA ARG A 492 -17.09 -20.77 -1.76
C ARG A 492 -15.62 -20.49 -1.99
N LEU A 493 -14.84 -20.46 -0.92
CA LEU A 493 -13.40 -20.24 -0.96
C LEU A 493 -12.65 -21.58 -0.93
N ALA A 494 -11.54 -21.66 -1.65
CA ALA A 494 -10.64 -22.80 -1.66
C ALA A 494 -9.21 -22.32 -1.38
N PRO A 495 -8.59 -22.66 -0.23
CA PRO A 495 -7.24 -22.26 0.07
C PRO A 495 -6.26 -23.01 -0.84
N THR A 496 -5.33 -22.30 -1.45
CA THR A 496 -4.42 -22.83 -2.47
C THR A 496 -3.00 -23.01 -1.98
N GLU A 497 -2.52 -22.10 -1.13
CA GLU A 497 -1.20 -22.12 -0.50
C GLU A 497 -1.15 -21.21 0.73
N ALA A 498 -0.09 -21.35 1.52
CA ALA A 498 0.25 -20.42 2.59
C ALA A 498 1.70 -19.96 2.39
N ASN A 499 1.97 -18.68 2.61
CA ASN A 499 3.33 -18.14 2.56
C ASN A 499 3.71 -17.65 3.95
N LEU A 500 4.92 -17.98 4.44
CA LEU A 500 5.40 -17.70 5.80
C LEU A 500 6.44 -16.57 5.79
N ARG A 501 6.06 -15.47 5.13
CA ARG A 501 6.87 -14.30 4.84
C ARG A 501 5.96 -13.11 4.54
N LEU A 502 6.53 -11.91 4.46
CA LEU A 502 5.87 -10.77 3.83
C LEU A 502 5.65 -11.02 2.33
N THR A 503 4.57 -10.48 1.80
CA THR A 503 4.15 -10.61 0.39
C THR A 503 3.72 -9.26 -0.19
N GLY A 504 3.37 -9.20 -1.49
CA GLY A 504 2.84 -7.97 -2.09
C GLY A 504 1.63 -7.36 -1.33
N PRO A 505 0.60 -8.15 -0.96
CA PRO A 505 -0.52 -7.70 -0.14
C PRO A 505 -0.08 -7.07 1.20
N SER A 506 0.88 -7.68 1.90
CA SER A 506 1.40 -7.16 3.17
C SER A 506 1.88 -5.70 3.08
N VAL A 507 2.54 -5.35 1.97
CA VAL A 507 3.02 -3.99 1.70
C VAL A 507 1.86 -3.00 1.54
N ALA A 508 0.79 -3.41 0.86
CA ALA A 508 -0.40 -2.58 0.70
C ALA A 508 -1.08 -2.30 2.05
N PHE A 509 -1.16 -3.30 2.95
CA PHE A 509 -1.69 -3.12 4.31
C PHE A 509 -0.86 -2.15 5.15
N MET A 510 0.48 -2.21 5.07
CA MET A 510 1.37 -1.31 5.80
C MET A 510 1.22 0.14 5.32
N VAL A 511 1.10 0.34 4.00
CA VAL A 511 0.86 1.65 3.41
C VAL A 511 -0.53 2.17 3.78
N ALA A 512 -1.57 1.33 3.76
CA ALA A 512 -2.91 1.70 4.18
C ALA A 512 -2.94 2.16 5.64
N ALA A 513 -2.36 1.38 6.56
CA ALA A 513 -2.27 1.72 7.97
C ALA A 513 -1.52 3.03 8.21
N ARG A 514 -0.46 3.30 7.45
CA ARG A 514 0.29 4.55 7.55
C ARG A 514 -0.49 5.74 6.99
N LEU A 515 -1.15 5.59 5.86
CA LEU A 515 -1.95 6.66 5.27
C LEU A 515 -3.17 6.98 6.14
N ASP A 516 -3.83 5.97 6.71
CA ASP A 516 -4.95 6.16 7.60
C ASP A 516 -4.58 6.97 8.86
N GLU A 517 -3.41 6.71 9.43
CA GLU A 517 -2.87 7.50 10.55
C GLU A 517 -2.57 8.96 10.15
N LEU A 518 -2.10 9.19 8.93
CA LEU A 518 -1.64 10.50 8.47
C LEU A 518 -2.74 11.39 7.85
N ARG A 519 -3.75 10.76 7.26
CA ARG A 519 -4.73 11.38 6.36
C ARG A 519 -6.18 11.05 6.74
N GLY A 520 -6.38 10.20 7.74
CA GLY A 520 -7.68 9.73 8.19
C GLY A 520 -8.05 8.37 7.59
N ALA A 521 -8.94 7.65 8.27
CA ALA A 521 -9.33 6.29 7.93
C ALA A 521 -9.99 6.18 6.55
N GLY A 522 -9.76 5.03 5.91
CA GLY A 522 -10.57 4.56 4.79
C GLY A 522 -9.83 4.50 3.46
N HIS A 523 -8.50 4.48 3.47
CA HIS A 523 -7.74 4.30 2.25
C HIS A 523 -7.93 2.89 1.68
N LEU A 524 -8.32 2.85 0.41
CA LEU A 524 -8.05 1.74 -0.48
C LEU A 524 -6.61 1.89 -0.96
N VAL A 525 -5.84 0.81 -0.96
CA VAL A 525 -4.47 0.80 -1.48
C VAL A 525 -4.34 -0.33 -2.47
N ARG A 526 -3.86 -0.01 -3.67
CA ARG A 526 -3.52 -0.99 -4.70
C ARG A 526 -2.03 -0.96 -4.94
N ILE A 527 -1.40 -2.13 -4.79
CA ILE A 527 -0.05 -2.37 -5.28
C ILE A 527 -0.14 -3.03 -6.64
N ALA A 528 0.58 -2.48 -7.61
CA ALA A 528 0.86 -3.12 -8.89
C ALA A 528 2.36 -3.39 -8.93
N ASP A 529 2.75 -4.66 -8.83
CA ASP A 529 4.16 -5.05 -8.72
C ASP A 529 4.92 -4.74 -10.01
N ARG A 530 4.20 -4.69 -11.15
CA ARG A 530 4.79 -4.50 -12.47
C ARG A 530 3.93 -3.61 -13.34
N VAL A 531 4.41 -2.39 -13.55
CA VAL A 531 3.98 -1.45 -14.59
C VAL A 531 5.11 -1.34 -15.60
N GLU A 532 4.88 -1.89 -16.80
CA GLU A 532 5.85 -1.83 -17.90
C GLU A 532 6.09 -0.39 -18.34
N LEU A 533 7.36 0.00 -18.50
CA LEU A 533 7.76 1.31 -18.97
C LEU A 533 8.03 1.22 -20.48
N GLY A 534 7.54 2.19 -21.25
CA GLY A 534 7.71 2.21 -22.71
C GLY A 534 9.15 2.39 -23.16
N ALA A 535 10.02 2.95 -22.30
CA ALA A 535 11.45 3.07 -22.54
C ALA A 535 12.22 3.03 -21.22
N ARG A 536 13.52 2.68 -21.32
CA ARG A 536 14.45 2.78 -20.19
C ARG A 536 14.82 4.24 -19.99
N LEU A 537 14.53 4.77 -18.81
CA LEU A 537 14.81 6.16 -18.45
C LEU A 537 16.10 6.27 -17.62
N PRO A 538 16.90 7.33 -17.78
CA PRO A 538 17.97 7.68 -16.84
C PRO A 538 17.41 7.99 -15.44
N ASP A 539 18.21 7.78 -14.39
CA ASP A 539 17.81 7.97 -12.97
C ASP A 539 17.11 9.31 -12.72
N ALA A 540 17.68 10.43 -13.18
CA ALA A 540 17.09 11.76 -12.98
C ALA A 540 15.70 11.89 -13.61
N GLN A 541 15.48 11.28 -14.77
CA GLN A 541 14.17 11.29 -15.44
C GLN A 541 13.16 10.39 -14.73
N VAL A 542 13.61 9.27 -14.13
CA VAL A 542 12.76 8.44 -13.28
C VAL A 542 12.26 9.24 -12.06
N ASP A 543 13.14 10.01 -11.42
CA ASP A 543 12.80 10.87 -10.29
C ASP A 543 11.81 11.97 -10.68
N GLU A 544 12.03 12.65 -11.81
CA GLU A 544 11.13 13.66 -12.36
C GLU A 544 9.75 13.07 -12.71
N TRP A 545 9.74 11.90 -13.35
CA TRP A 545 8.53 11.17 -13.72
C TRP A 545 7.72 10.78 -12.49
N CYS A 546 8.35 10.22 -11.46
CA CYS A 546 7.69 9.88 -10.20
C CYS A 546 7.16 11.12 -9.48
N ALA A 547 7.90 12.23 -9.51
CA ALA A 547 7.47 13.49 -8.92
C ALA A 547 6.27 14.10 -9.66
N ALA A 548 6.21 13.98 -10.99
CA ALA A 548 5.07 14.40 -11.80
C ALA A 548 3.83 13.55 -11.50
N LEU A 549 3.96 12.22 -11.53
CA LEU A 549 2.86 11.31 -11.17
C LEU A 549 2.32 11.56 -9.76
N ALA A 550 3.21 11.85 -8.80
CA ALA A 550 2.81 12.21 -7.45
C ALA A 550 1.95 13.48 -7.39
N ARG A 551 2.18 14.46 -8.27
CA ARG A 551 1.36 15.68 -8.37
C ARG A 551 0.04 15.39 -9.07
N ASP A 552 0.09 14.79 -10.25
CA ASP A 552 -1.10 14.51 -11.06
C ASP A 552 -2.08 13.57 -10.31
N CYS A 553 -1.58 12.54 -9.63
CA CYS A 553 -2.42 11.69 -8.78
C CYS A 553 -3.03 12.46 -7.60
N ALA A 554 -2.32 13.43 -7.02
CA ALA A 554 -2.86 14.24 -5.94
C ALA A 554 -3.99 15.16 -6.39
N GLU A 555 -3.96 15.63 -7.65
CA GLU A 555 -5.07 16.40 -8.25
C GLU A 555 -6.34 15.55 -8.40
N LEU A 556 -6.19 14.24 -8.66
CA LEU A 556 -7.29 13.26 -8.65
C LEU A 556 -7.79 12.93 -7.23
N GLY A 557 -7.09 13.35 -6.17
CA GLY A 557 -7.37 12.95 -4.79
C GLY A 557 -6.79 11.60 -4.39
N ALA A 558 -5.74 11.15 -5.09
CA ALA A 558 -5.02 9.91 -4.82
C ALA A 558 -3.59 10.16 -4.33
N VAL A 559 -2.96 9.12 -3.78
CA VAL A 559 -1.55 9.10 -3.37
C VAL A 559 -0.80 8.10 -4.23
N PHE A 560 0.23 8.55 -4.93
CA PHE A 560 1.16 7.69 -5.65
C PHE A 560 2.44 7.47 -4.86
N VAL A 561 2.92 6.22 -4.82
CA VAL A 561 4.17 5.83 -4.17
C VAL A 561 4.95 4.86 -5.08
N PRO A 562 6.20 5.16 -5.48
CA PRO A 562 7.03 4.20 -6.21
C PRO A 562 7.54 3.10 -5.27
N ALA A 563 7.39 1.83 -5.66
CA ALA A 563 7.70 0.67 -4.82
C ALA A 563 8.98 -0.08 -5.24
N ILE A 564 9.13 -0.39 -6.53
CA ILE A 564 10.25 -1.19 -7.06
C ILE A 564 10.98 -0.37 -8.14
N PRO A 565 11.79 0.64 -7.76
CA PRO A 565 12.43 1.54 -8.71
C PRO A 565 13.59 0.91 -9.47
N THR A 566 14.25 -0.10 -8.90
CA THR A 566 15.45 -0.71 -9.48
C THR A 566 15.18 -1.48 -10.77
N ALA A 567 13.93 -1.90 -10.99
CA ALA A 567 13.52 -2.60 -12.20
C ALA A 567 13.37 -1.67 -13.42
N ALA A 568 13.36 -0.35 -13.21
CA ALA A 568 13.27 0.63 -14.29
C ALA A 568 14.53 0.63 -15.19
N PHE A 569 15.58 -0.07 -14.77
CA PHE A 569 16.87 -0.15 -15.46
C PHE A 569 17.11 -1.50 -16.15
N GLU A 570 16.15 -2.41 -16.10
CA GLU A 570 16.21 -3.67 -16.84
C GLU A 570 16.12 -3.43 -18.37
N PRO A 571 16.61 -4.35 -19.21
CA PRO A 571 16.47 -4.23 -20.67
C PRO A 571 15.02 -4.11 -21.14
N ALA A 572 14.10 -4.80 -20.46
CA ALA A 572 12.66 -4.60 -20.54
C ALA A 572 12.21 -3.93 -19.22
N PRO A 573 12.17 -2.58 -19.18
CA PRO A 573 12.07 -1.84 -17.93
C PRO A 573 10.63 -1.83 -17.40
N TRP A 574 10.50 -1.98 -16.09
CA TRP A 574 9.21 -1.91 -15.39
C TRP A 574 9.40 -1.30 -14.01
N MET A 575 8.31 -0.85 -13.40
CA MET A 575 8.33 -0.34 -12.03
C MET A 575 7.16 -0.91 -11.23
N GLY A 576 7.42 -1.29 -9.98
CA GLY A 576 6.36 -1.54 -9.00
C GLY A 576 5.87 -0.25 -8.40
N VAL A 577 4.56 -0.08 -8.23
CA VAL A 577 3.93 1.16 -7.76
C VAL A 577 2.80 0.85 -6.77
N LEU A 578 2.50 1.81 -5.90
CA LEU A 578 1.25 1.85 -5.16
C LEU A 578 0.45 3.11 -5.51
N VAL A 579 -0.87 2.94 -5.61
CA VAL A 579 -1.83 4.04 -5.59
C VAL A 579 -2.78 3.86 -4.41
N ALA A 580 -3.20 4.97 -3.80
CA ALA A 580 -4.15 4.95 -2.68
C ALA A 580 -5.19 6.06 -2.80
N ALA A 581 -6.45 5.76 -2.46
CA ALA A 581 -7.54 6.72 -2.48
C ALA A 581 -8.68 6.26 -1.56
N HIS A 582 -9.63 7.14 -1.22
CA HIS A 582 -10.81 6.78 -0.43
C HIS A 582 -11.96 6.19 -1.27
N ALA A 583 -11.90 6.37 -2.60
CA ALA A 583 -12.97 5.95 -3.52
C ALA A 583 -12.40 5.01 -4.60
N PRO A 584 -13.08 3.89 -4.92
CA PRO A 584 -12.62 2.96 -5.95
C PRO A 584 -12.40 3.62 -7.32
N ALA A 585 -13.30 4.50 -7.75
CA ALA A 585 -13.18 5.20 -9.03
C ALA A 585 -11.93 6.08 -9.12
N VAL A 586 -11.52 6.71 -8.01
CA VAL A 586 -10.30 7.53 -7.96
C VAL A 586 -9.06 6.63 -7.96
N LEU A 587 -9.12 5.48 -7.28
CA LEU A 587 -8.06 4.49 -7.28
C LEU A 587 -7.80 3.96 -8.70
N ASP A 588 -8.87 3.60 -9.42
CA ASP A 588 -8.82 3.11 -10.79
C ASP A 588 -8.31 4.18 -11.76
N ALA A 589 -8.78 5.44 -11.62
CA ALA A 589 -8.31 6.56 -12.42
C ALA A 589 -6.81 6.86 -12.20
N ALA A 590 -6.34 6.80 -10.95
CA ALA A 590 -4.93 7.01 -10.62
C ALA A 590 -4.05 5.89 -11.18
N GLU A 591 -4.47 4.63 -11.09
CA GLU A 591 -3.72 3.52 -11.71
C GLU A 591 -3.68 3.64 -13.23
N ALA A 592 -4.81 3.97 -13.87
CA ALA A 592 -4.88 4.17 -15.32
C ALA A 592 -3.92 5.28 -15.77
N LEU A 593 -3.91 6.42 -15.06
CA LEU A 593 -2.96 7.51 -15.29
C LEU A 593 -1.50 7.04 -15.20
N VAL A 594 -1.15 6.28 -14.17
CA VAL A 594 0.22 5.74 -14.00
C VAL A 594 0.60 4.85 -15.19
N ARG A 595 -0.29 3.92 -15.58
CA ARG A 595 -0.04 3.01 -16.71
C ARG A 595 0.05 3.74 -18.05
N ASP A 596 -0.77 4.75 -18.28
CA ASP A 596 -0.72 5.57 -19.50
C ASP A 596 0.58 6.36 -19.60
N ARG A 597 1.00 7.01 -18.51
CA ARG A 597 2.27 7.74 -18.46
C ARG A 597 3.48 6.82 -18.59
N ALA A 598 3.42 5.62 -18.02
CA ALA A 598 4.45 4.60 -18.16
C ALA A 598 4.62 4.16 -19.62
N ARG A 599 3.52 3.91 -20.33
CA ARG A 599 3.54 3.60 -21.77
C ARG A 599 4.07 4.77 -22.60
N ALA A 600 3.59 5.98 -22.33
CA ALA A 600 3.97 7.19 -23.06
C ALA A 600 5.46 7.53 -22.97
N ALA A 601 6.18 7.06 -21.95
CA ALA A 601 7.62 7.22 -21.85
C ALA A 601 8.39 6.66 -23.08
N GLY A 602 7.81 5.66 -23.77
CA GLY A 602 8.37 5.09 -25.00
C GLY A 602 7.98 5.83 -26.29
N ALA A 603 6.89 6.62 -26.28
CA ALA A 603 6.31 7.18 -27.49
C ALA A 603 7.22 8.17 -28.24
N ALA A 604 8.18 8.79 -27.53
CA ALA A 604 9.19 9.65 -28.16
C ALA A 604 10.22 8.89 -29.01
N PHE A 605 10.25 7.56 -28.90
CA PHE A 605 11.16 6.66 -29.60
C PHE A 605 10.46 5.77 -30.64
N ASP A 606 9.13 5.88 -30.77
CA ASP A 606 8.39 5.16 -31.79
C ASP A 606 8.71 5.72 -33.18
N PRO A 607 8.92 4.88 -34.20
CA PRO A 607 9.10 5.36 -35.57
C PRO A 607 7.84 6.13 -36.00
N PRO A 608 7.97 7.22 -36.77
CA PRO A 608 6.82 7.95 -37.28
C PRO A 608 5.92 6.99 -38.08
N PRO A 609 4.59 7.19 -38.05
CA PRO A 609 3.69 6.37 -38.85
C PRO A 609 4.09 6.43 -40.32
N PRO A 610 4.01 5.32 -41.07
CA PRO A 610 4.37 5.32 -42.48
C PRO A 610 3.52 6.37 -43.22
N ASP A 611 4.17 7.23 -44.00
CA ASP A 611 3.50 8.22 -44.85
C ASP A 611 2.41 7.50 -45.65
N ARG A 612 1.17 7.99 -45.54
CA ARG A 612 0.12 7.54 -46.47
C ARG A 612 0.60 7.91 -47.88
N PRO A 613 0.69 6.96 -48.82
CA PRO A 613 1.06 7.30 -50.18
C PRO A 613 0.05 8.33 -50.70
N GLU A 614 0.57 9.49 -51.13
CA GLU A 614 -0.22 10.46 -51.87
C GLU A 614 -0.88 9.75 -53.07
N PRO A 615 -2.15 10.05 -53.38
CA PRO A 615 -2.80 9.44 -54.53
C PRO A 615 -2.00 9.82 -55.78
N SER A 616 -1.37 8.82 -56.40
CA SER A 616 -0.64 9.00 -57.64
C SER A 616 -1.60 9.56 -58.68
N ASP A 617 -1.34 10.79 -59.11
CA ASP A 617 -2.04 11.44 -60.21
C ASP A 617 -1.72 10.66 -61.49
N ARG A 618 -2.59 9.70 -61.83
CA ARG A 618 -2.54 8.99 -63.11
C ARG A 618 -3.07 9.93 -64.19
N GLY A 619 -2.16 10.67 -64.80
CA GLY A 619 -2.35 11.12 -66.17
C GLY A 619 -2.18 9.94 -67.13
N ASP A 620 -3.29 9.47 -67.70
CA ASP A 620 -3.33 8.73 -68.97
C ASP A 620 -3.01 9.69 -70.15
N PRO A 621 -2.65 9.21 -71.36
CA PRO A 621 -2.67 7.82 -71.83
C PRO A 621 -1.32 7.25 -72.32
#